data_AF-A0A537JIS2-F1
#
_entry.id   AF-A0A537JIS2-F1
#
_cell.length_a   1.000
_cell.length_b   1.000
_cell.length_c   1.000
_cell.angle_alpha   90.00
_cell.angle_beta   90.00
_cell.angle_gamma   90.00
#
_symmetry.space_group_name_H-M   'P 1'
#
loop_
_entity.id
_entity.type
_entity.pdbx_description
1 polymer ?
#
loop_
_entity_poly.entity_id
_entity_poly.type
_entity_poly.pdbx_seq_one_letter_code
_entity_poly.pdbx_strand_id
1 'polypeptide(L)' 'MTPQKSIAEIASTAGFSDQSRLTSHFKRRFGVTPQKCRKK' A
#
# COMPACT_ATOMS: atom_id res chain seq x y z
N MET A 1 -19.09 4.77 8.64
CA MET A 1 -18.19 3.59 8.64
C MET A 1 -17.31 3.67 7.40
N THR A 2 -16.04 4.05 7.52
CA THR A 2 -15.12 4.03 6.37
C THR A 2 -14.71 2.58 6.09
N PRO A 3 -15.03 2.01 4.92
CA PRO A 3 -14.61 0.65 4.60
C PRO A 3 -13.10 0.57 4.56
N GLN A 4 -12.57 -0.56 5.04
CA GLN A 4 -11.14 -0.87 4.97
C GLN A 4 -10.70 -0.99 3.51
N LYS A 5 -10.11 0.08 2.95
CA LYS A 5 -9.63 0.10 1.56
C LYS A 5 -8.62 -1.01 1.29
N SER A 6 -8.73 -1.66 0.14
CA SER A 6 -7.72 -2.61 -0.34
C SER A 6 -6.39 -1.92 -0.60
N ILE A 7 -5.28 -2.66 -0.59
CA ILE A 7 -3.97 -2.08 -0.92
C ILE A 7 -3.95 -1.54 -2.36
N ALA A 8 -4.68 -2.18 -3.29
CA ALA A 8 -4.89 -1.69 -4.65
C ALA A 8 -5.59 -0.31 -4.69
N GLU A 9 -6.69 -0.13 -3.96
CA GLU A 9 -7.40 1.15 -3.84
C GLU A 9 -6.49 2.25 -3.26
N ILE A 10 -5.69 1.91 -2.25
CA ILE A 10 -4.69 2.82 -1.67
C ILE A 10 -3.62 3.17 -2.71
N ALA A 11 -3.18 2.21 -3.51
CA ALA A 11 -2.22 2.46 -4.59
C ALA A 11 -2.77 3.42 -5.64
N SER A 12 -3.99 3.19 -6.13
CA SER A 12 -4.65 4.06 -7.10
C SER A 12 -4.86 5.48 -6.57
N THR A 13 -5.34 5.62 -5.33
CA THR A 13 -5.52 6.94 -4.70
C THR A 13 -4.22 7.68 -4.41
N ALA A 14 -3.12 6.95 -4.19
CA ALA A 14 -1.78 7.51 -4.02
C ALA A 14 -1.05 7.78 -5.35
N GLY A 15 -1.70 7.57 -6.50
CA GLY A 15 -1.14 7.82 -7.84
C GLY A 15 -0.25 6.71 -8.39
N PHE A 16 -0.28 5.51 -7.80
CA PHE A 16 0.40 4.34 -8.36
C PHE A 16 -0.48 3.63 -9.37
N SER A 17 0.15 3.13 -10.44
CA SER A 17 -0.53 2.31 -11.45
C SER A 17 -1.13 1.03 -10.85
N ASP A 18 -0.47 0.45 -9.85
CA ASP A 18 -0.88 -0.81 -9.25
C ASP A 18 -0.26 -1.01 -7.85
N GLN A 19 -0.79 -1.99 -7.11
CA GLN A 19 -0.36 -2.36 -5.76
C GLN A 19 1.13 -2.75 -5.69
N SER A 20 1.65 -3.39 -6.74
CA SER A 20 3.06 -3.85 -6.77
C SER A 20 4.05 -2.68 -6.77
N ARG A 21 3.71 -1.58 -7.48
CA ARG A 21 4.53 -0.35 -7.48
C ARG A 21 4.50 0.34 -6.11
N LEU A 22 3.31 0.47 -5.51
CA LEU A 22 3.18 0.99 -4.15
C LEU A 22 4.02 0.15 -3.18
N THR A 23 3.91 -1.17 -3.23
CA THR A 23 4.62 -2.09 -2.32
C THR A 23 6.14 -1.98 -2.46
N SER A 24 6.64 -1.91 -3.70
CA SER A 24 8.07 -1.79 -3.98
C SER A 24 8.61 -0.43 -3.52
N HIS A 25 7.88 0.65 -3.80
CA HIS A 25 8.24 2.00 -3.35
C HIS A 25 8.19 2.13 -1.82
N PHE A 26 7.14 1.60 -1.18
CA PHE A 26 6.98 1.60 0.27
C PHE A 26 8.09 0.79 0.96
N LYS A 27 8.45 -0.39 0.43
CA LYS A 27 9.58 -1.18 0.94
C LYS A 27 10.92 -0.44 0.81
N ARG A 28 11.16 0.26 -0.32
CA ARG A 28 12.37 1.07 -0.49
C ARG A 28 12.44 2.24 0.49
N ARG A 29 11.30 2.88 0.80
CA ARG A 29 11.24 4.05 1.68
C ARG A 29 11.23 3.70 3.17
N PHE A 30 10.52 2.64 3.56
CA PHE A 30 10.24 2.30 4.96
C PHE A 30 10.85 0.97 5.41
N GLY A 31 11.51 0.21 4.52
CA GLY A 31 12.12 -1.08 4.83
C GLY A 31 11.15 -2.24 5.05
N VAL A 32 9.84 -1.98 5.14
CA VAL A 32 8.77 -2.97 5.36
C VAL A 32 7.70 -2.86 4.28
N THR A 33 6.81 -3.85 4.15
CA THR A 33 5.71 -3.81 3.17
C THR A 33 4.41 -3.27 3.81
N PRO A 34 3.51 -2.62 3.05
CA PRO A 34 2.24 -2.10 3.58
C PRO A 34 1.40 -3.20 4.26
N GLN A 35 1.40 -4.40 3.68
CA GLN A 35 0.68 -5.56 4.23
C GLN A 35 1.21 -5.98 5.60
N LYS A 36 2.51 -5.79 5.89
CA LYS A 36 3.10 -6.10 7.19
C LYS A 36 2.78 -5.02 8.23
N CYS A 37 2.64 -3.76 7.83
CA CYS A 37 2.12 -2.70 8.69
C CYS A 37 0.64 -2.91 9.06
N ARG A 38 -0.17 -3.45 8.13
CA ARG A 38 -1.61 -3.69 8.33
C ARG A 38 -1.92 -4.91 9.22
N LYS A 39 -0.97 -5.84 9.37
CA LYS A 39 -1.11 -7.02 10.23
C LYS A 39 -0.63 -6.78 11.68
N LYS A 40 -0.27 -5.55 12.02
CA LYS A 40 -0.07 -5.09 13.41
C LYS A 40 -1.24 -4.20 13.79
#